data_AF-A0A9D6XA30-F1
#
_entry.id   AF-A0A9D6XA30-F1
#
_cell.length_a   1.000
_cell.length_b   1.000
_cell.length_c   1.000
_cell.angle_alpha   90.00
_cell.angle_beta   90.00
_cell.angle_gamma   90.00
#
_symmetry.space_group_name_H-M   'P 1'
#
loop_
_entity.id
_entity.type
_entity.pdbx_description
1 polymer ?
#
loop_
_entity_poly.entity_id
_entity_poly.type
_entity_poly.pdbx_seq_one_letter_code
_entity_poly.pdbx_strand_id
1 'polypeptide(L)'
;MKTKKAKTVFCGIAILLLLAAAGCKGKAEITSLSQLSESEFAVPSGTAADKLVLSKFPKAKFQYFNSVLDAALAVKTGKADVAAYDEPILKNIAAKNSGLVVLPEMITVDNYAVAVGIDNKELKTAIDGVLAELKASGAYDSMMLRWFPKSGAPANMPDLPLTGEAGVLRLGTAAITEPFSFMDASRKVVGFDIELAQHVARKLGKKLEIVNMDFGAMIPALISGKVDMIAACITVTEERAQKVLFSEPYYTGGIAALVREPKQK
;
A
#
# COMPACT_ATOMS: atom_id res chain seq x y z
N MET A 1 -41.75 -87.30 -6.49
CA MET A 1 -40.35 -87.27 -6.95
C MET A 1 -40.23 -86.25 -8.07
N LYS A 2 -39.18 -85.40 -8.04
CA LYS A 2 -38.82 -84.32 -8.98
C LYS A 2 -39.31 -82.89 -8.66
N THR A 3 -38.54 -82.28 -7.75
CA THR A 3 -38.19 -80.85 -7.68
C THR A 3 -37.88 -80.21 -9.04
N LYS A 4 -38.30 -78.96 -9.27
CA LYS A 4 -37.58 -78.02 -10.17
C LYS A 4 -37.85 -76.54 -9.82
N LYS A 5 -36.88 -75.99 -9.07
CA LYS A 5 -36.26 -74.65 -9.07
C LYS A 5 -37.07 -73.42 -9.50
N ALA A 6 -37.19 -72.50 -8.53
CA ALA A 6 -37.45 -71.07 -8.71
C ALA A 6 -36.43 -70.40 -9.64
N LYS A 7 -36.90 -69.44 -10.44
CA LYS A 7 -36.06 -68.42 -11.11
C LYS A 7 -36.57 -67.04 -10.67
N THR A 8 -35.89 -66.49 -9.68
CA THR A 8 -35.98 -65.10 -9.28
C THR A 8 -35.36 -64.24 -10.37
N VAL A 9 -36.17 -63.39 -11.02
CA VAL A 9 -35.66 -62.36 -11.94
C VAL A 9 -35.27 -61.15 -11.10
N PHE A 10 -33.98 -60.96 -10.91
CA PHE A 10 -33.38 -59.79 -10.27
C PHE A 10 -33.26 -58.69 -11.33
N CYS A 11 -34.20 -57.74 -11.35
CA CYS A 11 -34.10 -56.57 -12.22
C CYS A 11 -33.13 -55.58 -11.56
N GLY A 12 -31.86 -55.64 -11.96
CA GLY A 12 -30.82 -54.73 -11.49
C GLY A 12 -31.10 -53.30 -11.96
N ILE A 13 -31.41 -52.41 -11.03
CA ILE A 13 -31.37 -50.97 -11.26
C ILE A 13 -29.88 -50.57 -11.27
N ALA A 14 -29.32 -50.39 -12.46
CA ALA A 14 -28.01 -49.77 -12.62
C ALA A 14 -28.17 -48.26 -12.34
N ILE A 15 -27.89 -47.84 -11.11
CA ILE A 15 -27.71 -46.43 -10.78
C ILE A 15 -26.38 -46.01 -11.42
N LEU A 16 -26.46 -45.36 -12.58
CA LEU A 16 -25.33 -44.61 -13.13
C LEU A 16 -25.07 -43.42 -12.21
N LEU A 17 -24.16 -43.60 -11.25
CA LEU A 17 -23.49 -42.49 -10.57
C LEU A 17 -22.62 -41.78 -11.61
N LEU A 18 -23.22 -40.78 -12.27
CA LEU A 18 -22.48 -39.72 -12.96
C LEU A 18 -21.68 -38.97 -11.88
N LEU A 19 -20.46 -39.46 -11.62
CA LEU A 19 -19.40 -38.68 -11.00
C LEU A 19 -19.16 -37.47 -11.91
N ALA A 20 -19.83 -36.37 -11.61
CA ALA A 20 -19.37 -35.06 -12.03
C ALA A 20 -18.01 -34.86 -11.37
N ALA A 21 -16.96 -35.21 -12.10
CA ALA A 21 -15.63 -34.66 -11.86
C ALA A 21 -15.74 -33.15 -12.13
N ALA A 22 -16.28 -32.42 -11.16
CA ALA A 22 -15.92 -31.02 -10.97
C ALA A 22 -14.44 -31.05 -10.62
N GLY A 23 -13.61 -31.14 -11.66
CA GLY A 23 -12.19 -30.91 -11.52
C GLY A 23 -12.06 -29.57 -10.83
N CYS A 24 -11.49 -29.57 -9.62
CA CYS A 24 -10.86 -28.39 -9.06
C CYS A 24 -9.76 -27.98 -10.05
N LYS A 25 -10.14 -27.31 -11.14
CA LYS A 25 -9.23 -26.47 -11.91
C LYS A 25 -8.81 -25.43 -10.90
N GLY A 26 -7.63 -25.61 -10.30
CA GLY A 26 -7.01 -24.56 -9.49
C GLY A 26 -7.10 -23.28 -10.31
N LYS A 27 -7.61 -22.20 -9.70
CA LYS A 27 -7.65 -20.89 -10.37
C LYS A 27 -6.25 -20.62 -10.92
N ALA A 28 -6.18 -20.23 -12.19
CA ALA A 28 -4.92 -19.94 -12.85
C ALA A 28 -4.13 -18.89 -12.04
N GLU A 29 -2.81 -19.03 -12.01
CA GLU A 29 -1.95 -18.07 -11.33
C GLU A 29 -2.08 -16.69 -11.98
N ILE A 30 -2.31 -15.68 -11.14
CA ILE A 30 -2.44 -14.30 -11.55
C ILE A 30 -1.05 -13.67 -11.50
N THR A 31 -0.56 -13.22 -12.65
CA THR A 31 0.77 -12.61 -12.80
C THR A 31 0.72 -11.24 -13.48
N SER A 32 -0.44 -10.82 -13.99
CA SER A 32 -0.63 -9.53 -14.65
C SER A 32 -2.04 -8.97 -14.43
N LEU A 33 -2.19 -7.66 -14.63
CA LEU A 33 -3.48 -6.98 -14.53
C LEU A 33 -4.51 -7.46 -15.54
N SER A 34 -4.07 -7.96 -16.71
CA SER A 34 -4.95 -8.45 -17.78
C SER A 34 -5.86 -9.62 -17.34
N GLN A 35 -5.46 -10.33 -16.29
CA GLN A 35 -6.18 -11.48 -15.73
C GLN A 35 -7.20 -11.09 -14.67
N LEU A 36 -7.38 -9.79 -14.37
CA LEU A 36 -8.20 -9.33 -13.24
C LEU A 36 -9.64 -8.91 -13.59
N SER A 37 -10.01 -8.89 -14.86
CA SER A 37 -11.26 -8.26 -15.34
C SER A 37 -12.54 -8.73 -14.63
N GLU A 38 -12.62 -9.99 -14.21
CA GLU A 38 -13.79 -10.58 -13.53
C GLU A 38 -13.43 -11.15 -12.14
N SER A 39 -12.27 -10.76 -11.63
CA SER A 39 -11.75 -11.24 -10.34
C SER A 39 -12.57 -10.71 -9.16
N GLU A 40 -12.52 -11.46 -8.06
CA GLU A 40 -13.05 -11.02 -6.78
C GLU A 40 -11.98 -10.27 -5.98
N PHE A 41 -12.16 -8.96 -5.85
CA PHE A 41 -11.28 -8.04 -5.15
C PHE A 41 -11.63 -7.95 -3.66
N ALA A 42 -10.65 -8.16 -2.81
CA ALA A 42 -10.69 -7.77 -1.41
C ALA A 42 -10.26 -6.30 -1.28
N VAL A 43 -11.09 -5.47 -0.67
CA VAL A 43 -10.80 -4.05 -0.43
C VAL A 43 -11.14 -3.66 1.01
N PRO A 44 -10.39 -2.75 1.64
CA PRO A 44 -10.80 -2.20 2.93
C PRO A 44 -12.03 -1.31 2.75
N SER A 45 -12.99 -1.44 3.66
CA SER A 45 -14.23 -0.66 3.69
C SER A 45 -13.93 0.83 3.90
N GLY A 46 -14.72 1.70 3.26
CA GLY A 46 -14.59 3.15 3.40
C GLY A 46 -13.43 3.78 2.64
N THR A 47 -12.78 3.04 1.74
CA THR A 47 -11.69 3.53 0.88
C THR A 47 -12.21 3.83 -0.53
N ALA A 48 -11.44 4.55 -1.34
CA ALA A 48 -11.76 4.78 -2.75
C ALA A 48 -11.26 3.66 -3.69
N ALA A 49 -10.64 2.62 -3.14
CA ALA A 49 -9.97 1.58 -3.93
C ALA A 49 -10.94 0.87 -4.88
N ASP A 50 -12.17 0.60 -4.45
CA ASP A 50 -13.19 -0.05 -5.29
C ASP A 50 -13.57 0.77 -6.52
N LYS A 51 -13.80 2.08 -6.35
CA LYS A 51 -14.08 3.01 -7.46
C LYS A 51 -12.92 3.07 -8.45
N LEU A 52 -11.68 3.10 -7.95
CA LEU A 52 -10.48 3.14 -8.77
C LEU A 52 -10.28 1.81 -9.52
N VAL A 53 -10.55 0.67 -8.87
CA VAL A 53 -10.58 -0.65 -9.50
C VAL A 53 -11.63 -0.70 -10.60
N LEU A 54 -12.86 -0.24 -10.34
CA LEU A 54 -13.96 -0.24 -11.31
C LEU A 54 -13.68 0.62 -12.54
N SER A 55 -12.88 1.67 -12.42
CA SER A 55 -12.49 2.51 -13.57
C SER A 55 -11.67 1.73 -14.61
N LYS A 56 -10.95 0.68 -14.19
CA LYS A 56 -10.13 -0.19 -15.05
C LYS A 56 -10.78 -1.56 -15.30
N PHE A 57 -11.51 -2.09 -14.32
CA PHE A 57 -12.16 -3.40 -14.36
C PHE A 57 -13.66 -3.28 -14.03
N PRO A 58 -14.50 -2.87 -15.00
CA PRO A 58 -15.92 -2.61 -14.75
C PRO A 58 -16.73 -3.84 -14.30
N LYS A 59 -16.19 -5.05 -14.47
CA LYS A 59 -16.81 -6.32 -14.07
C LYS A 59 -16.21 -6.92 -12.79
N ALA A 60 -15.31 -6.20 -12.11
CA ALA A 60 -14.76 -6.62 -10.84
C ALA A 60 -15.87 -6.81 -9.79
N LYS A 61 -15.69 -7.82 -8.94
CA LYS A 61 -16.55 -8.08 -7.78
C LYS A 61 -15.79 -7.70 -6.51
N PHE A 62 -16.50 -7.34 -5.45
CA PHE A 62 -15.86 -6.86 -4.21
C PHE A 62 -16.29 -7.64 -2.99
N GLN A 63 -15.31 -7.95 -2.15
CA GLN A 63 -15.50 -8.28 -0.74
C GLN A 63 -14.83 -7.20 0.10
N TYR A 64 -15.55 -6.71 1.10
CA TYR A 64 -15.12 -5.62 1.95
C TYR A 64 -14.57 -6.14 3.27
N PHE A 65 -13.47 -5.55 3.73
CA PHE A 65 -12.76 -5.93 4.95
C PHE A 65 -12.55 -4.72 5.87
N ASN A 66 -12.26 -4.98 7.15
CA ASN A 66 -12.02 -3.92 8.13
C ASN A 66 -10.62 -3.31 8.02
N SER A 67 -9.65 -4.07 7.50
CA SER A 67 -8.27 -3.62 7.34
C SER A 67 -7.64 -4.11 6.04
N VAL A 68 -6.55 -3.46 5.62
CA VAL A 68 -5.75 -3.87 4.46
C VAL A 68 -5.10 -5.24 4.68
N LEU A 69 -4.67 -5.51 5.92
CA LEU A 69 -4.10 -6.80 6.29
C LEU A 69 -5.15 -7.91 6.13
N ASP A 70 -6.38 -7.72 6.61
CA ASP A 70 -7.44 -8.71 6.46
C ASP A 70 -7.77 -8.98 4.98
N ALA A 71 -7.80 -7.92 4.16
CA ALA A 71 -7.99 -8.06 2.71
C ALA A 71 -6.87 -8.88 2.06
N ALA A 72 -5.60 -8.61 2.41
CA ALA A 72 -4.46 -9.36 1.90
C ALA A 72 -4.45 -10.83 2.40
N LEU A 73 -4.83 -11.07 3.65
CA LEU A 73 -4.93 -12.42 4.20
C LEU A 73 -6.08 -13.21 3.55
N ALA A 74 -7.19 -12.58 3.18
CA ALA A 74 -8.25 -13.22 2.41
C ALA A 74 -7.75 -13.72 1.04
N VAL A 75 -6.84 -13.00 0.40
CA VAL A 75 -6.16 -13.47 -0.82
C VAL A 75 -5.26 -14.66 -0.51
N LYS A 76 -4.47 -14.59 0.56
CA LYS A 76 -3.58 -15.67 0.99
C LYS A 76 -4.33 -16.98 1.23
N THR A 77 -5.52 -16.91 1.83
CA THR A 77 -6.36 -18.08 2.13
C THR A 77 -7.29 -18.49 0.97
N GLY A 78 -7.26 -17.79 -0.17
CA GLY A 78 -8.12 -18.11 -1.31
C GLY A 78 -9.57 -17.66 -1.20
N LYS A 79 -9.91 -16.84 -0.19
CA LYS A 79 -11.25 -16.25 -0.03
C LYS A 79 -11.51 -15.14 -1.05
N ALA A 80 -10.47 -14.45 -1.50
CA ALA A 80 -10.49 -13.50 -2.61
C ALA A 80 -9.37 -13.82 -3.61
N ASP A 81 -9.47 -13.26 -4.81
CA ASP A 81 -8.49 -13.47 -5.87
C ASP A 81 -7.33 -12.48 -5.79
N VAL A 82 -7.65 -11.23 -5.42
CA VAL A 82 -6.73 -10.10 -5.42
C VAL A 82 -7.14 -9.13 -4.32
N ALA A 83 -6.18 -8.47 -3.67
CA ALA A 83 -6.44 -7.35 -2.79
C ALA A 83 -6.00 -6.08 -3.51
N ALA A 84 -6.85 -5.05 -3.51
CA ALA A 84 -6.52 -3.76 -4.12
C ALA A 84 -6.47 -2.66 -3.07
N TYR A 85 -5.31 -1.99 -3.01
CA TYR A 85 -5.05 -0.87 -2.12
C TYR A 85 -3.77 -0.16 -2.54
N ASP A 86 -3.36 0.87 -1.79
CA ASP A 86 -2.10 1.57 -2.03
C ASP A 86 -0.90 0.62 -2.05
N GLU A 87 -0.18 0.67 -3.15
CA GLU A 87 0.97 -0.16 -3.48
C GLU A 87 2.02 -0.30 -2.37
N PRO A 88 2.49 0.79 -1.73
CA PRO A 88 3.53 0.66 -0.70
C PRO A 88 3.05 -0.09 0.54
N ILE A 89 1.77 0.03 0.88
CA ILE A 89 1.17 -0.68 2.02
C ILE A 89 1.02 -2.16 1.67
N LEU A 90 0.57 -2.48 0.44
CA LEU A 90 0.52 -3.85 -0.04
C LEU A 90 1.91 -4.50 -0.09
N LYS A 91 2.94 -3.78 -0.54
CA LYS A 91 4.33 -4.25 -0.54
C LYS A 91 4.82 -4.53 0.88
N ASN A 92 4.54 -3.65 1.83
CA ASN A 92 4.90 -3.86 3.23
C ASN A 92 4.19 -5.09 3.82
N ILE A 93 2.91 -5.30 3.50
CA ILE A 93 2.19 -6.50 3.92
C ILE A 93 2.81 -7.75 3.30
N ALA A 94 3.09 -7.75 2.00
CA ALA A 94 3.71 -8.88 1.31
C ALA A 94 5.10 -9.21 1.87
N ALA A 95 5.93 -8.20 2.14
CA ALA A 95 7.25 -8.38 2.75
C ALA A 95 7.18 -9.10 4.11
N LYS A 96 6.12 -8.85 4.90
CA LYS A 96 5.89 -9.48 6.20
C LYS A 96 5.10 -10.80 6.13
N ASN A 97 4.55 -11.16 4.97
CA ASN A 97 3.66 -12.31 4.80
C ASN A 97 4.02 -13.11 3.54
N SER A 98 4.83 -14.16 3.71
CA SER A 98 5.20 -15.07 2.61
C SER A 98 3.99 -15.64 1.85
N GLY A 99 4.18 -15.93 0.56
CA GLY A 99 3.12 -16.42 -0.31
C GLY A 99 2.17 -15.34 -0.85
N LEU A 100 2.49 -14.06 -0.63
CA LEU A 100 1.82 -12.91 -1.23
C LEU A 100 2.83 -12.08 -2.02
N VAL A 101 2.38 -11.52 -3.15
CA VAL A 101 3.19 -10.65 -3.98
C VAL A 101 2.33 -9.53 -4.56
N VAL A 102 2.92 -8.35 -4.75
CA VAL A 102 2.27 -7.24 -5.47
C VAL A 102 2.65 -7.33 -6.95
N LEU A 103 1.67 -7.24 -7.83
CA LEU A 103 1.91 -7.21 -9.27
C LEU A 103 2.75 -5.98 -9.65
N PRO A 104 3.65 -6.10 -10.65
CA PRO A 104 4.54 -5.01 -11.05
C PRO A 104 3.78 -3.83 -11.66
N GLU A 105 2.67 -4.10 -12.35
CA GLU A 105 1.79 -3.09 -12.91
C GLU A 105 0.76 -2.61 -11.87
N MET A 106 0.58 -1.29 -11.78
CA MET A 106 -0.44 -0.69 -10.90
C MET A 106 -1.77 -0.45 -11.65
N ILE A 107 -2.86 -0.50 -10.90
CA ILE A 107 -4.21 -0.19 -11.38
C ILE A 107 -4.31 1.29 -11.71
N THR A 108 -3.90 2.14 -10.76
CA THR A 108 -3.72 3.59 -10.94
C THR A 108 -2.27 3.96 -10.67
N VAL A 109 -1.84 5.11 -11.19
CA VAL A 109 -0.51 5.68 -10.91
C VAL A 109 -0.72 7.03 -10.25
N ASP A 110 -0.13 7.20 -9.08
CA ASP A 110 -0.21 8.38 -8.24
C ASP A 110 1.19 8.82 -7.81
N ASN A 111 1.35 10.10 -7.50
CA ASN A 111 2.61 10.66 -7.00
C ASN A 111 2.44 11.17 -5.58
N TYR A 112 3.36 10.80 -4.69
CA TYR A 112 3.43 11.29 -3.32
C TYR A 112 4.56 12.30 -3.19
N ALA A 113 4.24 13.45 -2.61
CA ALA A 113 5.16 14.58 -2.48
C ALA A 113 5.01 15.24 -1.12
N VAL A 114 5.97 16.07 -0.73
CA VAL A 114 5.84 16.91 0.46
C VAL A 114 5.00 18.14 0.09
N ALA A 115 4.05 18.53 0.93
CA ALA A 115 3.30 19.76 0.74
C ALA A 115 3.83 20.88 1.65
N VAL A 116 3.87 22.10 1.14
CA VAL A 116 4.19 23.33 1.87
C VAL A 116 3.17 24.43 1.56
N GLY A 117 3.09 25.47 2.39
CA GLY A 117 2.15 26.57 2.18
C GLY A 117 2.29 27.17 0.78
N ILE A 118 1.18 27.65 0.19
CA ILE A 118 1.15 28.08 -1.22
C ILE A 118 2.17 29.20 -1.55
N ASP A 119 2.53 30.00 -0.54
CA ASP A 119 3.50 31.09 -0.66
C ASP A 119 4.94 30.68 -0.28
N ASN A 120 5.14 29.49 0.31
CA ASN A 120 6.43 29.05 0.84
C ASN A 120 7.31 28.37 -0.22
N LYS A 121 7.64 29.13 -1.27
CA LYS A 121 8.47 28.67 -2.39
C LYS A 121 9.90 28.32 -1.97
N GLU A 122 10.42 29.01 -0.95
CA GLU A 122 11.76 28.76 -0.42
C GLU A 122 11.86 27.36 0.20
N LEU A 123 10.92 26.99 1.08
CA LEU A 123 10.90 25.67 1.68
C LEU A 123 10.69 24.57 0.62
N LYS A 124 9.79 24.79 -0.35
CA LYS A 124 9.64 23.87 -1.50
C LYS A 124 10.98 23.64 -2.20
N THR A 125 11.68 24.72 -2.55
CA THR A 125 12.97 24.66 -3.24
C THR A 125 14.03 23.92 -2.42
N ALA A 126 14.06 24.14 -1.10
CA ALA A 126 14.96 23.43 -0.21
C ALA A 126 14.65 21.92 -0.16
N ILE A 127 13.37 21.54 -0.10
CA ILE A 127 12.94 20.12 -0.14
C ILE A 127 13.36 19.47 -1.46
N ASP A 128 13.10 20.14 -2.60
CA ASP A 128 13.48 19.62 -3.92
C ASP A 128 15.00 19.44 -4.03
N GLY A 129 15.78 20.40 -3.53
CA GLY A 129 17.24 20.30 -3.45
C GLY A 129 17.71 19.12 -2.61
N VAL A 130 17.10 18.89 -1.45
CA VAL A 130 17.40 17.73 -0.60
C VAL A 130 17.08 16.41 -1.30
N LEU A 131 15.92 16.33 -1.96
CA LEU A 131 15.54 15.13 -2.73
C LEU A 131 16.54 14.85 -3.87
N ALA A 132 16.98 15.90 -4.58
CA ALA A 132 17.98 15.76 -5.63
C ALA A 132 19.33 15.28 -5.08
N GLU A 133 19.80 15.85 -3.96
CA GLU A 133 21.04 15.45 -3.29
C GLU A 133 20.99 14.01 -2.78
N LEU A 134 19.87 13.59 -2.18
CA LEU A 134 19.67 12.22 -1.71
C LEU A 134 19.69 11.21 -2.87
N LYS A 135 19.06 11.55 -4.00
CA LYS A 135 19.07 10.72 -5.22
C LYS A 135 20.47 10.63 -5.82
N ALA A 136 21.15 11.77 -5.98
CA ALA A 136 22.49 11.83 -6.58
C ALA A 136 23.56 11.08 -5.77
N SER A 137 23.42 11.07 -4.44
CA SER A 137 24.37 10.39 -3.53
C SER A 137 24.07 8.90 -3.30
N GLY A 138 22.92 8.38 -3.76
CA GLY A 138 22.46 7.02 -3.45
C GLY A 138 21.88 6.86 -2.03
N ALA A 139 21.81 7.94 -1.25
CA ALA A 139 21.17 7.92 0.07
C ALA A 139 19.67 7.63 -0.03
N TYR A 140 19.00 8.12 -1.08
CA TYR A 140 17.60 7.81 -1.36
C TYR A 140 17.39 6.29 -1.54
N ASP A 141 18.26 5.60 -2.27
CA ASP A 141 18.15 4.15 -2.45
C ASP A 141 18.35 3.40 -1.13
N SER A 142 19.24 3.90 -0.27
CA SER A 142 19.42 3.38 1.08
C SER A 142 18.18 3.57 1.96
N MET A 143 17.50 4.72 1.84
CA MET A 143 16.21 4.96 2.49
C MET A 143 15.14 3.99 1.96
N MET A 144 15.08 3.78 0.65
CA MET A 144 14.12 2.86 0.04
C MET A 144 14.32 1.43 0.53
N LEU A 145 15.57 0.94 0.59
CA LEU A 145 15.87 -0.39 1.12
C LEU A 145 15.50 -0.54 2.60
N ARG A 146 15.68 0.53 3.39
CA ARG A 146 15.35 0.54 4.83
C ARG A 146 13.85 0.47 5.09
N TRP A 147 13.08 1.29 4.38
CA TRP A 147 11.64 1.44 4.64
C TRP A 147 10.77 0.51 3.81
N PHE A 148 11.22 0.10 2.64
CA PHE A 148 10.49 -0.79 1.73
C PHE A 148 11.31 -2.05 1.44
N PRO A 149 11.67 -2.84 2.47
CA PRO A 149 12.43 -4.06 2.25
C PRO A 149 11.61 -5.06 1.44
N LYS A 150 12.28 -5.89 0.64
CA LYS A 150 11.62 -6.98 -0.11
C LYS A 150 11.01 -8.05 0.81
N SER A 151 11.54 -8.20 2.02
CA SER A 151 11.12 -9.19 3.00
C SER A 151 11.41 -8.68 4.41
N GLY A 152 10.54 -9.01 5.37
CA GLY A 152 10.62 -8.55 6.75
C GLY A 152 9.96 -7.19 7.00
N ALA A 153 10.16 -6.67 8.21
CA ALA A 153 9.69 -5.36 8.62
C ALA A 153 10.70 -4.26 8.20
N PRO A 154 10.25 -3.00 8.07
CA PRO A 154 11.15 -1.86 7.92
C PRO A 154 12.23 -1.85 9.02
N ALA A 155 13.44 -1.42 8.65
CA ALA A 155 14.53 -1.29 9.60
C ALA A 155 14.37 -0.04 10.50
N ASN A 156 15.20 0.05 11.53
CA ASN A 156 15.14 1.16 12.49
C ASN A 156 15.50 2.50 11.84
N MET A 157 14.85 3.56 12.34
CA MET A 157 15.16 4.96 12.02
C MET A 157 16.67 5.22 12.24
N PRO A 158 17.43 5.69 11.24
CA PRO A 158 18.83 6.07 11.43
C PRO A 158 18.99 7.20 12.45
N ASP A 159 20.15 7.21 13.09
CA ASP A 159 20.55 8.34 13.93
C ASP A 159 20.98 9.52 13.04
N LEU A 160 20.13 10.53 12.99
CA LEU A 160 20.35 11.77 12.27
C LEU A 160 20.28 12.94 13.26
N PRO A 161 21.42 13.34 13.87
CA PRO A 161 21.44 14.45 14.82
C PRO A 161 20.87 15.74 14.23
N LEU A 162 19.91 16.34 14.92
CA LEU A 162 19.26 17.60 14.58
C LEU A 162 19.73 18.72 15.50
N THR A 163 21.01 19.09 15.37
CA THR A 163 21.67 20.08 16.23
C THR A 163 21.53 21.52 15.72
N GLY A 164 20.62 21.74 14.78
CA GLY A 164 20.39 23.04 14.17
C GLY A 164 19.89 24.09 15.17
N GLU A 165 20.33 25.33 15.00
CA GLU A 165 19.93 26.48 15.83
C GLU A 165 19.01 27.47 15.10
N ALA A 166 18.76 27.28 13.80
CA ALA A 166 17.94 28.16 12.97
C ALA A 166 16.41 28.03 13.22
N GLY A 167 16.03 27.66 14.45
CA GLY A 167 14.65 27.44 14.88
C GLY A 167 14.13 26.01 14.63
N VAL A 168 12.81 25.90 14.55
CA VAL A 168 12.08 24.62 14.43
C VAL A 168 11.39 24.55 13.06
N LEU A 169 11.46 23.39 12.42
CA LEU A 169 10.65 23.00 11.28
C LEU A 169 9.55 22.06 11.79
N ARG A 170 8.28 22.44 11.65
CA ARG A 170 7.13 21.67 12.12
C ARG A 170 6.57 20.83 10.97
N LEU A 171 6.64 19.52 11.11
CA LEU A 171 6.09 18.55 10.17
C LEU A 171 4.71 18.09 10.62
N GLY A 172 3.68 18.33 9.80
CA GLY A 172 2.39 17.67 9.93
C GLY A 172 2.43 16.26 9.34
N THR A 173 2.01 15.26 10.10
CA THR A 173 1.95 13.86 9.64
C THR A 173 0.85 13.06 10.35
N ALA A 174 0.54 11.86 9.84
CA ALA A 174 -0.42 10.93 10.40
C ALA A 174 0.28 9.60 10.62
N ALA A 175 0.62 9.30 11.87
CA ALA A 175 1.47 8.18 12.25
C ALA A 175 0.74 6.83 12.27
N ILE A 176 0.02 6.51 11.19
CA ILE A 176 -0.79 5.28 11.05
C ILE A 176 -0.48 4.50 9.77
N THR A 177 0.48 4.96 8.96
CA THR A 177 0.75 4.43 7.61
C THR A 177 2.17 3.88 7.52
N GLU A 178 2.37 2.63 7.94
CA GLU A 178 3.64 1.94 7.79
C GLU A 178 3.88 1.54 6.32
N PRO A 179 5.02 1.90 5.69
CA PRO A 179 6.29 2.34 6.30
C PRO A 179 6.63 3.84 6.17
N PHE A 180 5.67 4.69 5.81
CA PHE A 180 5.91 6.13 5.58
C PHE A 180 5.96 6.94 6.87
N SER A 181 4.90 6.87 7.67
CA SER A 181 4.78 7.59 8.94
C SER A 181 3.92 6.73 9.87
N PHE A 182 4.56 6.16 10.90
CA PHE A 182 3.91 5.23 11.81
C PHE A 182 4.54 5.29 13.19
N MET A 183 3.81 4.80 14.19
CA MET A 183 4.37 4.60 15.53
C MET A 183 5.12 3.27 15.59
N ASP A 184 6.39 3.30 15.97
CA ASP A 184 7.15 2.08 16.27
C ASP A 184 6.74 1.45 17.62
N ALA A 185 7.33 0.30 17.95
CA ALA A 185 7.11 -0.39 19.22
C ALA A 185 7.47 0.46 20.46
N SER A 186 8.33 1.47 20.31
CA SER A 186 8.72 2.41 21.36
C SER A 186 7.79 3.64 21.45
N ARG A 187 6.71 3.66 20.66
CA ARG A 187 5.73 4.76 20.56
C ARG A 187 6.32 6.05 19.97
N LYS A 188 7.44 5.96 19.23
CA LYS A 188 8.00 7.07 18.47
C LYS A 188 7.44 7.09 17.06
N VAL A 189 7.21 8.29 16.53
CA VAL A 189 6.82 8.47 15.12
C VAL A 189 8.07 8.33 14.25
N VAL A 190 8.07 7.33 13.37
CA VAL A 190 9.16 6.97 12.47
C VAL A 190 8.62 6.70 11.06
N GLY A 191 9.52 6.52 10.11
CA GLY A 191 9.17 6.11 8.75
C GLY A 191 9.89 6.93 7.68
N PHE A 192 9.66 6.59 6.42
CA PHE A 192 10.26 7.25 5.27
C PHE A 192 10.02 8.77 5.26
N ASP A 193 8.79 9.21 5.55
CA ASP A 193 8.41 10.63 5.57
C ASP A 193 9.17 11.39 6.67
N ILE A 194 9.38 10.72 7.81
CA ILE A 194 10.09 11.28 8.95
C ILE A 194 11.59 11.41 8.65
N GLU A 195 12.18 10.40 8.03
CA GLU A 195 13.58 10.46 7.60
C GLU A 195 13.82 11.58 6.59
N LEU A 196 12.96 11.69 5.58
CA LEU A 196 13.04 12.75 4.60
C LEU A 196 12.95 14.13 5.28
N ALA A 197 12.02 14.32 6.20
CA ALA A 197 11.90 15.57 6.95
C ALA A 197 13.11 15.85 7.85
N GLN A 198 13.77 14.84 8.41
CA GLN A 198 15.02 15.01 9.14
C GLN A 198 16.14 15.52 8.22
N HIS A 199 16.27 14.98 7.00
CA HIS A 199 17.22 15.48 6.02
C HIS A 199 16.94 16.95 5.65
N VAL A 200 15.68 17.31 5.46
CA VAL A 200 15.27 18.71 5.20
C VAL A 200 15.63 19.61 6.38
N ALA A 201 15.28 19.22 7.61
CA ALA A 201 15.61 20.00 8.82
C ALA A 201 17.13 20.20 8.96
N ARG A 202 17.93 19.15 8.72
CA ARG A 202 19.41 19.24 8.74
C ARG A 202 19.94 20.21 7.69
N LYS A 203 19.43 20.14 6.46
CA LYS A 203 19.83 21.05 5.38
C LYS A 203 19.58 22.51 5.75
N LEU A 204 18.46 22.76 6.42
CA LEU A 204 18.04 24.09 6.86
C LEU A 204 18.70 24.53 8.18
N GLY A 205 19.52 23.68 8.82
CA GLY A 205 20.08 23.96 10.14
C GLY A 205 19.01 24.15 11.22
N LYS A 206 17.86 23.46 11.11
CA LYS A 206 16.72 23.52 12.03
C LYS A 206 16.59 22.25 12.85
N LYS A 207 15.88 22.36 13.97
CA LYS A 207 15.28 21.21 14.67
C LYS A 207 14.03 20.75 13.93
N LEU A 208 13.63 19.49 14.12
CA LEU A 208 12.36 18.97 13.59
C LEU A 208 11.39 18.74 14.76
N GLU A 209 10.19 19.27 14.63
CA GLU A 209 9.06 18.95 15.50
C GLU A 209 8.02 18.18 14.68
N ILE A 210 7.63 17.00 15.16
CA ILE A 210 6.61 16.18 14.50
C ILE A 210 5.26 16.45 15.16
N VAL A 211 4.31 16.94 14.38
CA VAL A 211 2.94 17.21 14.79
C VAL A 211 2.04 16.12 14.20
N ASN A 212 1.80 15.06 14.99
CA ASN A 212 0.91 13.97 14.61
C ASN A 212 -0.55 14.41 14.70
N MET A 213 -1.32 14.26 13.63
CA MET A 213 -2.72 14.71 13.52
C MET A 213 -3.52 13.89 12.52
N ASP A 214 -4.83 14.10 12.47
CA ASP A 214 -5.69 13.51 11.46
C ASP A 214 -5.33 14.01 10.05
N PHE A 215 -5.31 13.11 9.07
CA PHE A 215 -4.93 13.42 7.69
C PHE A 215 -5.74 14.56 7.08
N GLY A 216 -7.05 14.59 7.33
CA GLY A 216 -7.95 15.65 6.83
C GLY A 216 -7.67 17.04 7.43
N ALA A 217 -6.97 17.12 8.57
CA ALA A 217 -6.65 18.37 9.23
C ALA A 217 -5.32 19.00 8.76
N MET A 218 -4.51 18.28 7.98
CA MET A 218 -3.15 18.70 7.64
C MET A 218 -3.09 19.93 6.74
N ILE A 219 -3.85 19.94 5.64
CA ILE A 219 -3.89 21.10 4.73
C ILE A 219 -4.40 22.36 5.46
N PRO A 220 -5.51 22.30 6.24
CA PRO A 220 -5.90 23.42 7.10
C PRO A 220 -4.80 23.85 8.10
N ALA A 221 -4.10 22.89 8.73
CA ALA A 221 -3.01 23.19 9.66
C ALA A 221 -1.85 23.92 8.97
N LEU A 222 -1.50 23.51 7.75
CA LEU A 222 -0.48 24.16 6.93
C LEU A 222 -0.89 25.57 6.50
N ILE A 223 -2.14 25.75 6.04
CA ILE A 223 -2.69 27.07 5.67
C ILE A 223 -2.69 28.02 6.87
N SER A 224 -3.05 27.54 8.06
CA SER A 224 -3.07 28.34 9.30
C SER A 224 -1.68 28.61 9.89
N GLY A 225 -0.61 28.02 9.32
CA GLY A 225 0.75 28.15 9.86
C GLY A 225 1.02 27.35 11.14
N LYS A 226 0.16 26.38 11.47
CA LYS A 226 0.38 25.45 12.60
C LYS A 226 1.53 24.48 12.32
N VAL A 227 1.70 24.09 11.06
CA VAL A 227 2.84 23.30 10.56
C VAL A 227 3.46 24.00 9.36
N ASP A 228 4.72 23.72 9.09
CA ASP A 228 5.49 24.36 8.01
C ASP A 228 5.51 23.50 6.73
N MET A 229 5.41 22.18 6.90
CA MET A 229 5.36 21.18 5.84
C MET A 229 4.46 20.00 6.22
N ILE A 230 4.01 19.23 5.23
CA ILE A 230 3.27 17.97 5.40
C ILE A 230 4.00 16.88 4.64
N ALA A 231 4.25 15.74 5.30
CA ALA A 231 4.64 14.49 4.67
C ALA A 231 3.88 13.35 5.37
N ALA A 232 3.00 12.70 4.61
CA ALA A 232 2.11 11.65 5.07
C ALA A 232 1.59 10.82 3.88
N CYS A 233 2.51 10.37 3.01
CA CYS A 233 2.20 9.77 1.69
C CYS A 233 1.09 10.53 0.92
N ILE A 234 1.14 11.88 0.94
CA ILE A 234 0.06 12.71 0.42
C ILE A 234 0.09 12.72 -1.11
N THR A 235 -0.97 12.20 -1.72
CA THR A 235 -1.16 12.22 -3.19
C THR A 235 -1.26 13.65 -3.73
N VAL A 236 -0.47 13.95 -4.75
CA VAL A 236 -0.59 15.15 -5.56
C VAL A 236 -1.89 15.06 -6.36
N THR A 237 -2.77 16.03 -6.15
CA THR A 237 -4.03 16.17 -6.91
C THR A 237 -4.21 17.63 -7.28
N GLU A 238 -4.96 17.90 -8.35
CA GLU A 238 -5.25 19.27 -8.78
C GLU A 238 -5.95 20.08 -7.67
N GLU A 239 -6.94 19.48 -6.99
CA GLU A 239 -7.67 20.14 -5.90
C GLU A 239 -6.76 20.55 -4.73
N ARG A 240 -5.78 19.71 -4.37
CA ARG A 240 -4.80 20.05 -3.32
C ARG A 240 -3.80 21.08 -3.82
N ALA A 241 -3.34 20.96 -5.06
CA ALA A 241 -2.36 21.87 -5.66
C ALA A 241 -2.88 23.32 -5.81
N GLN A 242 -4.21 23.51 -5.83
CA GLN A 242 -4.83 24.84 -5.73
C GLN A 242 -4.66 25.50 -4.35
N LYS A 243 -4.35 24.72 -3.30
CA LYS A 243 -4.31 25.17 -1.90
C LYS A 243 -2.89 25.17 -1.31
N VAL A 244 -1.99 24.33 -1.83
CA VAL A 244 -0.62 24.13 -1.33
C VAL A 244 0.36 23.94 -2.48
N LEU A 245 1.66 24.17 -2.23
CA LEU A 245 2.72 23.76 -3.16
C LEU A 245 3.17 22.34 -2.83
N PHE A 246 3.40 21.53 -3.86
CA PHE A 246 4.02 20.21 -3.72
C PHE A 246 5.49 20.26 -4.14
N SER A 247 6.35 19.54 -3.43
CA SER A 247 7.71 19.22 -3.88
C SER A 247 7.67 18.37 -5.16
N GLU A 248 8.84 18.13 -5.75
CA GLU A 248 9.03 16.99 -6.63
C GLU A 248 8.58 15.70 -5.93
N PRO A 249 7.97 14.74 -6.65
CA PRO A 249 7.57 13.47 -6.06
C PRO A 249 8.76 12.73 -5.45
N TYR A 250 8.57 12.27 -4.22
CA TYR A 250 9.53 11.39 -3.53
C TYR A 250 9.14 9.92 -3.64
N TYR A 251 7.93 9.61 -4.11
CA TYR A 251 7.48 8.23 -4.35
C TYR A 251 6.41 8.23 -5.44
N THR A 252 6.51 7.31 -6.40
CA THR A 252 5.46 7.04 -7.38
C THR A 252 4.81 5.71 -7.01
N GLY A 253 3.52 5.76 -6.68
CA GLY A 253 2.73 4.63 -6.23
C GLY A 253 1.37 4.62 -6.91
N GLY A 254 0.33 4.29 -6.15
CA GLY A 254 -1.05 4.21 -6.61
C GLY A 254 -1.73 2.93 -6.14
N ILE A 255 -2.94 2.67 -6.65
CA ILE A 255 -3.64 1.43 -6.32
C ILE A 255 -2.96 0.28 -7.06
N ALA A 256 -2.47 -0.71 -6.32
CA ALA A 256 -1.90 -1.93 -6.87
C ALA A 256 -2.76 -3.15 -6.57
N ALA A 257 -2.36 -4.28 -7.14
CA ALA A 257 -2.98 -5.58 -6.95
C ALA A 257 -2.02 -6.52 -6.21
N LEU A 258 -2.41 -6.97 -5.03
CA LEU A 258 -1.73 -8.01 -4.28
C LEU A 258 -2.41 -9.36 -4.55
N VAL A 259 -1.62 -10.35 -4.93
CA VAL A 259 -2.07 -11.70 -5.31
C VAL A 259 -1.28 -12.74 -4.52
N ARG A 260 -1.69 -14.01 -4.61
CA ARG A 260 -0.85 -15.10 -4.12
C ARG A 260 0.41 -15.20 -4.96
N GLU A 261 1.54 -15.43 -4.32
CA GLU A 261 2.81 -15.66 -5.00
C GLU A 261 2.68 -16.89 -5.92
N PRO A 262 3.00 -16.76 -7.23
CA PRO A 262 3.00 -17.88 -8.16
C PRO A 262 3.93 -18.99 -7.67
N LYS A 263 3.55 -20.25 -7.84
CA LYS A 263 4.45 -21.36 -7.53
C LYS A 263 5.61 -21.33 -8.52
N GLN A 264 6.83 -21.28 -8.02
CA GLN A 264 8.00 -21.50 -8.86
C GLN A 264 7.90 -22.92 -9.45
N LYS A 265 7.89 -23.02 -10.78
CA LYS A 265 7.93 -24.29 -11.50
C LYS A 265 9.33 -24.86 -11.51
#